data_AF-A0A938D5W3-F1
#
_entry.id   AF-A0A938D5W3-F1
#
_cell.length_a   1.000
_cell.length_b   1.000
_cell.length_c   1.000
_cell.angle_alpha   90.00
_cell.angle_beta   90.00
_cell.angle_gamma   90.00
#
_symmetry.space_group_name_H-M   'P 1'
#
loop_
_entity.id
_entity.type
_entity.pdbx_description
1 polymer ?
#
loop_
_entity_poly.entity_id
_entity_poly.type
_entity_poly.pdbx_seq_one_letter_code
_entity_poly.pdbx_strand_id
1 'polypeptide(L)'
;MAGMARAQFDYLVNVSESAFRSLTLATIESYSGVSPPRGKGRPRKYLETYGLLWGYETTLGNGKPCFTVEAATTDVNAERDHTSVTPSRHGLQTMNAIVSAYWPNWRFIGDFHSHPFKPSQAMPLRPELSPADIETVEGEDSVYPGLGYRVCLLTSIRQMSRHGPKDPAYLGSNALEWTMHNLRLSLAAWVAQPLSRGKRLKLYPLDRPRAKGNRSVWLQAPVHLIHDKLGG
;
A
#
# COMPACT_ATOMS: atom_id res chain seq x y z
N MET A 1 10.78 -39.57 -3.35
CA MET A 1 10.38 -38.29 -3.95
C MET A 1 9.41 -37.58 -3.03
N ALA A 2 9.90 -36.61 -2.23
CA ALA A 2 9.05 -35.85 -1.32
C ALA A 2 8.39 -34.69 -2.08
N GLY A 3 7.06 -34.71 -2.16
CA GLY A 3 6.28 -33.64 -2.77
C GLY A 3 6.50 -32.33 -2.02
N MET A 4 6.98 -31.31 -2.73
CA MET A 4 7.03 -29.93 -2.23
C MET A 4 5.60 -29.47 -1.94
N ALA A 5 5.23 -29.39 -0.67
CA ALA A 5 4.04 -28.67 -0.26
C ALA A 5 4.26 -27.17 -0.52
N ARG A 6 3.79 -26.68 -1.68
CA ARG A 6 3.73 -25.25 -1.99
C ARG A 6 2.82 -24.58 -0.98
N ALA A 7 3.31 -23.57 -0.28
CA ALA A 7 2.48 -22.71 0.56
C ALA A 7 1.32 -22.12 -0.27
N GLN A 8 0.08 -22.44 0.11
CA GLN A 8 -1.12 -22.06 -0.62
C GLN A 8 -1.62 -20.70 -0.10
N PHE A 9 -1.25 -19.63 -0.79
CA PHE A 9 -1.83 -18.30 -0.57
C PHE A 9 -3.17 -18.21 -1.31
N ASP A 10 -4.18 -17.58 -0.71
CA ASP A 10 -5.42 -17.30 -1.43
C ASP A 10 -5.27 -16.14 -2.42
N TYR A 11 -4.30 -15.24 -2.19
CA TYR A 11 -4.00 -14.06 -3.00
C TYR A 11 -2.51 -13.67 -2.84
N LEU A 12 -1.90 -13.05 -3.85
CA LEU A 12 -0.60 -12.39 -3.76
C LEU A 12 -0.72 -10.92 -4.20
N VAL A 13 -0.10 -10.01 -3.46
CA VAL A 13 0.12 -8.63 -3.91
C VAL A 13 1.62 -8.44 -4.12
N ASN A 14 2.01 -8.17 -5.35
CA ASN A 14 3.38 -7.82 -5.72
C ASN A 14 3.47 -6.31 -5.92
N VAL A 15 4.42 -5.65 -5.27
CA VAL A 15 4.64 -4.20 -5.41
C VAL A 15 5.99 -3.99 -6.06
N SER A 16 6.00 -3.35 -7.24
CA SER A 16 7.24 -3.02 -7.94
C SER A 16 8.09 -2.08 -7.10
N GLU A 17 9.41 -2.12 -7.31
CA GLU A 17 10.33 -1.19 -6.63
C GLU A 17 9.99 0.27 -6.95
N SER A 18 9.53 0.55 -8.17
CA SER A 18 9.12 1.89 -8.59
C SER A 18 7.88 2.38 -7.83
N ALA A 19 6.86 1.53 -7.71
CA ALA A 19 5.66 1.83 -6.93
C ALA A 19 6.00 2.02 -5.44
N PHE A 20 6.81 1.11 -4.89
CA PHE A 20 7.26 1.17 -3.50
C PHE A 20 8.04 2.46 -3.20
N ARG A 21 8.96 2.86 -4.08
CA ARG A 21 9.68 4.13 -3.96
C ARG A 21 8.73 5.32 -3.99
N SER A 22 7.80 5.34 -4.93
CA SER A 22 6.88 6.47 -5.13
C SER A 22 5.93 6.66 -3.93
N LEU A 23 5.31 5.58 -3.44
CA LEU A 23 4.44 5.66 -2.25
C LEU A 23 5.22 6.03 -0.99
N THR A 24 6.47 5.56 -0.87
CA THR A 24 7.33 5.88 0.28
C THR A 24 7.70 7.36 0.30
N LEU A 25 8.14 7.90 -0.84
CA LEU A 25 8.47 9.31 -0.97
C LEU A 25 7.25 10.21 -0.73
N ALA A 26 6.10 9.85 -1.27
CA ALA A 26 4.85 10.58 -1.03
C ALA A 26 4.46 10.59 0.45
N THR A 27 4.66 9.47 1.16
CA THR A 27 4.39 9.36 2.59
C THR A 27 5.36 10.23 3.40
N ILE A 28 6.66 10.19 3.08
CA ILE A 28 7.67 11.01 3.75
C ILE A 28 7.42 12.50 3.51
N GLU A 29 7.12 12.90 2.28
CA GLU A 29 6.85 14.30 1.93
C GLU A 29 5.65 14.83 2.71
N SER A 30 4.55 14.07 2.77
CA SER A 30 3.35 14.49 3.50
C SER A 30 3.55 14.53 5.02
N TYR A 31 4.41 13.66 5.55
CA TYR A 31 4.74 13.62 6.97
C TYR A 31 5.68 14.76 7.40
N SER A 32 6.80 14.91 6.69
CA SER A 32 7.89 15.82 7.03
C SER A 32 7.68 17.24 6.50
N GLY A 33 6.88 17.39 5.44
CA GLY A 33 6.56 18.67 4.83
C GLY A 33 5.73 19.57 5.73
N VAL A 34 5.76 20.86 5.40
CA VAL A 34 4.92 21.88 6.03
C VAL A 34 3.94 22.39 4.97
N SER A 35 2.66 22.09 5.17
CA SER A 35 1.61 22.61 4.30
C SER A 35 1.12 23.98 4.79
N PRO A 36 0.75 24.89 3.86
CA PRO A 36 0.11 26.15 4.23
C PRO A 36 -1.16 25.92 5.07
N PRO A 37 -1.52 26.89 5.93
CA PRO A 37 -2.79 26.85 6.64
C PRO A 37 -3.99 26.89 5.68
N ARG A 38 -5.09 26.23 6.05
CA ARG A 38 -6.40 26.50 5.46
C ARG A 38 -6.93 27.80 6.09
N GLY A 39 -6.75 28.94 5.38
CA GLY A 39 -7.15 30.26 5.87
C GLY A 39 -6.17 30.87 6.88
N LYS A 40 -6.68 31.55 7.93
CA LYS A 40 -5.86 32.28 8.93
C LYS A 40 -5.17 31.38 9.99
N GLY A 41 -5.04 30.09 9.71
CA GLY A 41 -4.55 29.09 10.66
C GLY A 41 -3.02 28.99 10.76
N ARG A 42 -2.54 27.98 11.50
CA ARG A 42 -1.13 27.61 11.53
C ARG A 42 -0.77 26.65 10.39
N PRO A 43 0.48 26.65 9.92
CA PRO A 43 0.96 25.64 8.99
C PRO A 43 0.71 24.24 9.54
N ARG A 44 0.33 23.32 8.64
CA ARG A 44 -0.07 21.96 8.98
C ARG A 44 1.11 21.00 8.75
N LYS A 45 1.25 20.00 9.60
CA LYS A 45 2.33 18.99 9.59
C LYS A 45 1.75 17.61 9.86
N TYR A 46 2.49 16.56 9.52
CA TYR A 46 2.10 15.18 9.72
C TYR A 46 0.76 14.89 9.03
N LEU A 47 0.67 15.18 7.74
CA LEU A 47 -0.57 14.99 6.99
C LEU A 47 -0.61 13.60 6.37
N GLU A 48 -1.81 13.05 6.29
CA GLU A 48 -2.09 11.88 5.46
C GLU A 48 -1.82 12.21 4.00
N THR A 49 -1.32 11.23 3.25
CA THR A 49 -1.25 11.27 1.79
C THR A 49 -2.17 10.22 1.20
N TYR A 50 -2.59 10.43 -0.03
CA TYR A 50 -3.38 9.48 -0.81
C TYR A 50 -2.82 9.38 -2.22
N GLY A 51 -2.96 8.22 -2.83
CA GLY A 51 -2.61 8.04 -4.23
C GLY A 51 -3.19 6.79 -4.84
N LEU A 52 -3.00 6.69 -6.14
CA LEU A 52 -3.59 5.69 -7.01
C LEU A 52 -2.57 4.63 -7.37
N LEU A 53 -3.03 3.38 -7.45
CA LEU A 53 -2.24 2.22 -7.83
C LEU A 53 -2.63 1.75 -9.23
N TRP A 54 -1.60 1.53 -10.05
CA TRP A 54 -1.70 1.09 -11.43
C TRP A 54 -0.97 -0.22 -11.61
N GLY A 55 -1.57 -1.12 -12.38
CA GLY A 55 -0.94 -2.39 -12.70
C GLY A 55 -1.93 -3.38 -13.27
N TYR A 56 -1.77 -4.65 -12.95
CA TYR A 56 -2.54 -5.73 -13.56
C TYR A 56 -2.74 -6.92 -12.64
N GLU A 57 -3.65 -7.80 -13.03
CA GLU A 57 -3.97 -9.04 -12.35
C GLU A 57 -3.52 -10.22 -13.23
N THR A 58 -2.79 -11.15 -12.63
CA THR A 58 -2.41 -12.42 -13.24
C THR A 58 -2.84 -13.58 -12.36
N THR A 59 -2.70 -14.81 -12.86
CA THR A 59 -2.98 -16.02 -12.10
C THR A 59 -1.68 -16.74 -11.78
N LEU A 60 -1.49 -17.07 -10.51
CA LEU A 60 -0.38 -17.88 -10.02
C LEU A 60 -0.50 -19.32 -10.54
N GLY A 61 0.60 -20.07 -10.52
CA GLY A 61 0.62 -21.49 -10.92
C GLY A 61 -0.25 -22.42 -10.07
N ASN A 62 -0.82 -21.94 -8.97
CA ASN A 62 -1.81 -22.65 -8.15
C ASN A 62 -3.27 -22.18 -8.40
N GLY A 63 -3.51 -21.40 -9.46
CA GLY A 63 -4.83 -20.88 -9.84
C GLY A 63 -5.31 -19.67 -9.03
N LYS A 64 -4.51 -19.17 -8.09
CA LYS A 64 -4.86 -18.04 -7.22
C LYS A 64 -4.45 -16.71 -7.85
N PRO A 65 -5.18 -15.61 -7.62
CA PRO A 65 -4.85 -14.32 -8.22
C PRO A 65 -3.57 -13.70 -7.65
N CYS A 66 -2.84 -13.01 -8.51
CA CYS A 66 -1.71 -12.16 -8.20
C CYS A 66 -2.00 -10.74 -8.70
N PHE A 67 -2.07 -9.78 -7.80
CA PHE A 67 -2.21 -8.37 -8.15
C PHE A 67 -0.83 -7.73 -8.15
N THR A 68 -0.39 -7.29 -9.33
CA THR A 68 0.90 -6.61 -9.47
C THR A 68 0.68 -5.11 -9.56
N VAL A 69 1.24 -4.38 -8.59
CA VAL A 69 1.30 -2.92 -8.54
C VAL A 69 2.58 -2.48 -9.24
N GLU A 70 2.44 -1.95 -10.46
CA GLU A 70 3.55 -1.49 -11.29
C GLU A 70 3.93 -0.03 -11.01
N ALA A 71 2.93 0.82 -10.78
CA ALA A 71 3.14 2.23 -10.49
C ALA A 71 2.21 2.72 -9.38
N ALA A 72 2.67 3.73 -8.66
CA ALA A 72 1.90 4.47 -7.68
C ALA A 72 2.03 5.97 -7.97
N THR A 73 0.91 6.68 -7.99
CA THR A 73 0.87 8.13 -8.26
C THR A 73 0.13 8.85 -7.15
N THR A 74 0.74 9.89 -6.57
CA THR A 74 0.10 10.70 -5.52
C THR A 74 -1.07 11.49 -6.09
N ASP A 75 -2.21 11.47 -5.41
CA ASP A 75 -3.32 12.37 -5.70
C ASP A 75 -3.04 13.74 -5.05
N VAL A 76 -2.40 14.61 -5.81
CA VAL A 76 -2.06 15.97 -5.38
C VAL A 76 -3.31 16.83 -5.09
N ASN A 77 -4.47 16.43 -5.60
CA ASN A 77 -5.74 17.10 -5.40
C ASN A 77 -6.55 16.52 -4.23
N ALA A 78 -6.04 15.49 -3.56
CA ALA A 78 -6.69 14.94 -2.38
C ALA A 78 -6.76 15.98 -1.26
N GLU A 79 -7.91 16.03 -0.60
CA GLU A 79 -8.08 16.83 0.61
C GLU A 79 -7.45 16.11 1.79
N ARG A 80 -6.36 16.67 2.31
CA ARG A 80 -5.52 16.04 3.33
C ARG A 80 -5.58 16.80 4.65
N ASP A 81 -5.68 16.04 5.72
CA ASP A 81 -5.51 16.46 7.11
C ASP A 81 -4.62 15.46 7.88
N HIS A 82 -4.43 15.67 9.18
CA HIS A 82 -3.63 14.80 10.04
C HIS A 82 -4.29 13.44 10.29
N THR A 83 -5.62 13.37 10.21
CA THR A 83 -6.40 12.17 10.58
C THR A 83 -7.43 11.80 9.52
N SER A 84 -7.30 12.38 8.33
CA SER A 84 -8.15 12.06 7.21
C SER A 84 -7.52 12.45 5.89
N VAL A 85 -7.85 11.68 4.87
CA VAL A 85 -7.64 12.05 3.49
C VAL A 85 -8.88 11.69 2.66
N THR A 86 -9.30 12.61 1.79
CA THR A 86 -10.41 12.39 0.86
C THR A 86 -9.90 12.52 -0.57
N PRO A 87 -10.03 11.46 -1.39
CA PRO A 87 -9.50 11.46 -2.75
C PRO A 87 -10.31 12.36 -3.68
N SER A 88 -9.65 12.89 -4.72
CA SER A 88 -10.32 13.61 -5.78
C SER A 88 -11.06 12.64 -6.70
N ARG A 89 -12.39 12.58 -6.60
CA ARG A 89 -13.23 11.74 -7.48
C ARG A 89 -13.01 12.07 -8.96
N HIS A 90 -12.95 13.36 -9.29
CA HIS A 90 -12.70 13.82 -10.65
C HIS A 90 -11.27 13.49 -11.12
N GLY A 91 -10.28 13.64 -10.23
CA GLY A 91 -8.89 13.27 -10.50
C GLY A 91 -8.75 11.78 -10.81
N LEU A 92 -9.36 10.92 -9.98
CA LEU A 92 -9.38 9.47 -10.18
C LEU A 92 -9.99 9.09 -11.54
N GLN A 93 -11.18 9.60 -11.86
CA GLN A 93 -11.85 9.28 -13.13
C GLN A 93 -11.00 9.72 -14.34
N THR A 94 -10.43 10.92 -14.28
CA THR A 94 -9.59 11.48 -15.33
C THR A 94 -8.32 10.65 -15.51
N MET A 95 -7.61 10.36 -14.42
CA MET A 95 -6.39 9.56 -14.47
C MET A 95 -6.67 8.13 -14.95
N ASN A 96 -7.77 7.52 -14.52
CA ASN A 96 -8.14 6.18 -14.95
C ASN A 96 -8.40 6.13 -16.47
N ALA A 97 -9.05 7.15 -17.03
CA ALA A 97 -9.26 7.25 -18.47
C ALA A 97 -7.95 7.47 -19.24
N ILE A 98 -7.08 8.37 -18.77
CA ILE A 98 -5.80 8.69 -19.45
C ILE A 98 -4.82 7.52 -19.38
N VAL A 99 -4.56 6.98 -18.19
CA VAL A 99 -3.57 5.91 -17.99
C VAL A 99 -3.96 4.68 -18.80
N SER A 100 -5.24 4.28 -18.76
CA SER A 100 -5.72 3.10 -19.50
C SER A 100 -5.66 3.29 -21.02
N ALA A 101 -5.75 4.53 -21.52
CA ALA A 101 -5.64 4.82 -22.95
C ALA A 101 -4.17 4.78 -23.45
N TYR A 102 -3.23 5.26 -22.64
CA TYR A 102 -1.81 5.30 -23.01
C TYR A 102 -1.04 4.00 -22.71
N TRP A 103 -1.38 3.33 -21.60
CA TRP A 103 -0.78 2.07 -21.18
C TRP A 103 -1.88 1.01 -21.04
N PRO A 104 -2.32 0.38 -22.14
CA PRO A 104 -3.47 -0.53 -22.14
C PRO A 104 -3.25 -1.81 -21.32
N ASN A 105 -1.99 -2.13 -20.99
CA ASN A 105 -1.61 -3.22 -20.10
C ASN A 105 -1.72 -2.85 -18.62
N TRP A 106 -1.95 -1.57 -18.29
CA TRP A 106 -2.19 -1.10 -16.94
C TRP A 106 -3.65 -0.71 -16.77
N ARG A 107 -4.18 -1.01 -15.59
CA ARG A 107 -5.47 -0.54 -15.12
C ARG A 107 -5.34 0.04 -13.73
N PHE A 108 -6.31 0.84 -13.33
CA PHE A 108 -6.52 1.11 -11.92
C PHE A 108 -6.74 -0.21 -11.18
N ILE A 109 -5.96 -0.45 -10.14
CA ILE A 109 -6.06 -1.65 -9.30
C ILE A 109 -6.34 -1.31 -7.84
N GLY A 110 -6.29 -0.05 -7.43
CA GLY A 110 -6.37 0.25 -6.01
C GLY A 110 -5.84 1.62 -5.61
N ASP A 111 -5.70 1.81 -4.30
CA ASP A 111 -5.13 3.02 -3.72
C ASP A 111 -4.06 2.71 -2.68
N PHE A 112 -3.31 3.77 -2.37
CA PHE A 112 -2.53 3.81 -1.14
C PHE A 112 -2.87 5.07 -0.35
N HIS A 113 -2.80 4.97 0.97
CA HIS A 113 -2.82 6.12 1.85
C HIS A 113 -1.90 5.93 3.04
N SER A 114 -1.74 6.97 3.85
CA SER A 114 -0.85 6.92 5.02
C SER A 114 -1.51 7.36 6.31
N HIS A 115 -1.17 6.72 7.42
CA HIS A 115 -1.49 7.17 8.78
C HIS A 115 -0.23 7.74 9.46
N PRO A 116 -0.12 9.07 9.61
CA PRO A 116 1.00 9.71 10.26
C PRO A 116 0.83 9.75 11.78
N PHE A 117 1.90 9.44 12.50
CA PHE A 117 1.94 9.50 13.96
C PHE A 117 2.94 10.57 14.40
N LYS A 118 2.51 11.46 15.30
CA LYS A 118 3.39 12.44 15.92
C LYS A 118 4.54 11.73 16.65
N PRO A 119 5.71 12.37 16.82
CA PRO A 119 6.83 11.79 17.56
C PRO A 119 6.43 11.32 18.97
N SER A 120 5.46 11.98 19.61
CA SER A 120 4.94 11.65 20.94
C SER A 120 3.91 10.52 20.96
N GLN A 121 3.35 10.13 19.82
CA GLN A 121 2.33 9.09 19.73
C GLN A 121 2.97 7.71 19.55
N ALA A 122 2.33 6.68 20.09
CA ALA A 122 2.68 5.31 19.77
C ALA A 122 2.22 4.98 18.34
N MET A 123 3.11 4.40 17.53
CA MET A 123 2.75 3.83 16.25
C MET A 123 2.34 2.36 16.49
N PRO A 124 1.23 1.88 15.91
CA PRO A 124 0.82 0.50 16.08
C PRO A 124 1.87 -0.46 15.50
N LEU A 125 1.92 -1.68 16.03
CA LEU A 125 2.84 -2.71 15.53
C LEU A 125 2.49 -3.09 14.08
N ARG A 126 1.23 -2.99 13.69
CA ARG A 126 0.78 -3.22 12.31
C ARG A 126 -0.11 -2.07 11.87
N PRO A 127 -0.02 -1.60 10.62
CA PRO A 127 -1.00 -0.67 10.09
C PRO A 127 -2.40 -1.29 10.14
N GLU A 128 -3.37 -0.48 10.50
CA GLU A 128 -4.78 -0.86 10.60
C GLU A 128 -5.62 0.19 9.89
N LEU A 129 -6.55 -0.28 9.04
CA LEU A 129 -7.56 0.58 8.42
C LEU A 129 -8.54 1.05 9.50
N SER A 130 -8.86 2.34 9.49
CA SER A 130 -9.93 2.91 10.28
C SER A 130 -11.29 2.47 9.74
N PRO A 131 -12.37 2.62 10.53
CA PRO A 131 -13.73 2.39 10.03
C PRO A 131 -14.08 3.26 8.80
N ALA A 132 -13.54 4.49 8.73
CA ALA A 132 -13.77 5.38 7.60
C ALA A 132 -13.06 4.91 6.32
N ASP A 133 -11.87 4.31 6.45
CA ASP A 133 -11.14 3.75 5.31
C ASP A 133 -11.89 2.53 4.74
N ILE A 134 -12.44 1.69 5.62
CA ILE A 134 -13.26 0.54 5.23
C ILE A 134 -14.54 1.02 4.54
N GLU A 135 -15.26 1.97 5.15
CA GLU A 135 -16.52 2.50 4.60
C GLU A 135 -16.31 3.16 3.23
N THR A 136 -15.19 3.84 3.03
CA THR A 136 -14.83 4.44 1.74
C THR A 136 -14.78 3.41 0.59
N VAL A 137 -14.42 2.16 0.90
CA VAL A 137 -14.34 1.08 -0.09
C VAL A 137 -15.59 0.21 -0.13
N GLU A 138 -16.13 -0.18 1.04
CA GLU A 138 -17.22 -1.16 1.19
C GLU A 138 -18.63 -0.54 1.23
N GLY A 139 -18.70 0.77 1.42
CA GLY A 139 -19.94 1.53 1.55
C GLY A 139 -20.82 1.50 0.30
N GLU A 140 -22.10 1.80 0.48
CA GLU A 140 -23.09 1.73 -0.61
C GLU A 140 -22.84 2.76 -1.73
N ASP A 141 -22.30 3.93 -1.36
CA ASP A 141 -21.97 5.01 -2.29
C ASP A 141 -20.54 4.91 -2.89
N SER A 142 -19.87 3.77 -2.68
CA SER A 142 -18.52 3.52 -3.18
C SER A 142 -18.50 3.45 -4.71
N VAL A 143 -17.61 4.25 -5.32
CA VAL A 143 -17.40 4.24 -6.79
C VAL A 143 -16.43 3.13 -7.24
N TYR A 144 -15.70 2.55 -6.30
CA TYR A 144 -14.63 1.59 -6.55
C TYR A 144 -15.03 0.26 -7.19
N PRO A 145 -16.23 -0.32 -6.95
CA PRO A 145 -16.65 -1.53 -7.64
C PRO A 145 -16.65 -1.35 -9.17
N GLY A 146 -17.15 -0.20 -9.66
CA GLY A 146 -17.18 0.13 -11.09
C GLY A 146 -15.82 0.43 -11.70
N LEU A 147 -14.81 0.72 -10.89
CA LEU A 147 -13.44 1.02 -11.32
C LEU A 147 -12.50 -0.20 -11.27
N GLY A 148 -12.97 -1.35 -10.77
CA GLY A 148 -12.16 -2.55 -10.71
C GLY A 148 -11.11 -2.55 -9.59
N TYR A 149 -11.37 -1.83 -8.49
CA TYR A 149 -10.52 -1.79 -7.30
C TYR A 149 -10.24 -3.18 -6.72
N ARG A 150 -8.99 -3.45 -6.35
CA ARG A 150 -8.50 -4.75 -5.84
C ARG A 150 -7.53 -4.65 -4.68
N VAL A 151 -6.73 -3.59 -4.59
CA VAL A 151 -5.63 -3.49 -3.62
C VAL A 151 -5.76 -2.20 -2.82
N CYS A 152 -5.70 -2.30 -1.50
CA CYS A 152 -5.50 -1.16 -0.61
C CYS A 152 -4.12 -1.29 0.05
N LEU A 153 -3.30 -0.26 -0.05
CA LEU A 153 -2.01 -0.18 0.63
C LEU A 153 -2.04 0.92 1.71
N LEU A 154 -1.76 0.55 2.96
CA LEU A 154 -1.69 1.51 4.06
C LEU A 154 -0.26 1.63 4.57
N THR A 155 0.27 2.86 4.61
CA THR A 155 1.57 3.16 5.20
C THR A 155 1.41 3.88 6.54
N SER A 156 1.93 3.32 7.64
CA SER A 156 2.11 4.08 8.88
C SER A 156 3.49 4.72 8.91
N ILE A 157 3.61 5.94 9.44
CA ILE A 157 4.89 6.64 9.55
C ILE A 157 5.03 7.40 10.88
N ARG A 158 6.24 7.35 11.46
CA ARG A 158 6.58 8.10 12.67
C ARG A 158 8.06 8.50 12.69
N GLN A 159 8.35 9.70 13.17
CA GLN A 159 9.70 10.10 13.55
C GLN A 159 10.10 9.51 14.91
N MET A 160 11.23 8.84 14.92
CA MET A 160 11.87 8.23 16.08
C MET A 160 12.83 9.21 16.77
N SER A 161 13.03 9.04 18.08
CA SER A 161 13.95 9.86 18.86
C SER A 161 15.43 9.59 18.57
N ARG A 162 15.75 8.42 18.02
CA ARG A 162 17.11 8.02 17.62
C ARG A 162 17.10 7.42 16.23
N HIS A 163 18.20 7.62 15.51
CA HIS A 163 18.49 6.85 14.31
C HIS A 163 18.70 5.38 14.70
N GLY A 164 18.17 4.48 13.90
CA GLY A 164 18.39 3.05 14.08
C GLY A 164 18.21 2.37 12.73
N PRO A 165 19.25 1.72 12.18
CA PRO A 165 19.05 0.92 10.99
C PRO A 165 18.11 -0.22 11.35
N LYS A 166 16.98 -0.28 10.67
CA LYS A 166 16.16 -1.49 10.62
C LYS A 166 16.02 -1.85 9.16
N ASP A 167 16.75 -2.89 8.76
CA ASP A 167 16.56 -3.54 7.48
C ASP A 167 15.07 -3.89 7.32
N PRO A 168 14.51 -3.81 6.11
CA PRO A 168 13.13 -4.17 5.87
C PRO A 168 12.82 -5.56 6.44
N ALA A 169 11.86 -5.60 7.36
CA ALA A 169 11.48 -6.82 8.06
C ALA A 169 9.96 -6.96 8.06
N TYR A 170 9.48 -8.17 7.81
CA TYR A 170 8.05 -8.45 7.88
C TYR A 170 7.56 -8.47 9.33
N LEU A 171 6.45 -7.78 9.57
CA LEU A 171 5.72 -7.78 10.83
C LEU A 171 4.52 -8.72 10.70
N GLY A 172 4.72 -9.98 11.06
CA GLY A 172 3.68 -11.00 10.95
C GLY A 172 3.40 -11.40 9.50
N SER A 173 2.12 -11.46 9.12
CA SER A 173 1.67 -11.94 7.82
C SER A 173 1.68 -10.86 6.72
N ASN A 174 1.18 -9.67 7.04
CA ASN A 174 0.66 -8.75 6.03
C ASN A 174 1.37 -7.39 6.00
N ALA A 175 2.41 -7.18 6.81
CA ALA A 175 3.06 -5.88 6.94
C ALA A 175 4.59 -5.97 6.78
N LEU A 176 5.18 -4.96 6.13
CA LEU A 176 6.62 -4.74 6.01
C LEU A 176 6.98 -3.49 6.83
N GLU A 177 7.99 -3.54 7.69
CA GLU A 177 8.50 -2.37 8.40
C GLU A 177 9.96 -2.12 8.04
N TRP A 178 10.31 -0.85 7.85
CA TRP A 178 11.66 -0.40 7.60
C TRP A 178 11.92 0.95 8.26
N THR A 179 13.18 1.37 8.32
CA THR A 179 13.54 2.70 8.81
C THR A 179 14.38 3.43 7.76
N MET A 180 13.98 4.65 7.43
CA MET A 180 14.75 5.57 6.59
C MET A 180 15.17 6.76 7.45
N HIS A 181 16.47 6.89 7.72
CA HIS A 181 17.01 7.89 8.64
C HIS A 181 16.46 7.78 10.07
N ASN A 182 15.63 8.72 10.53
CA ASN A 182 14.89 8.64 11.80
C ASN A 182 13.39 8.39 11.60
N LEU A 183 12.94 8.09 10.37
CA LEU A 183 11.54 7.80 10.08
C LEU A 183 11.34 6.29 10.07
N ARG A 184 10.48 5.79 10.95
CA ARG A 184 10.00 4.42 10.91
C ARG A 184 8.74 4.38 10.08
N LEU A 185 8.70 3.45 9.12
CA LEU A 185 7.56 3.23 8.25
C LEU A 185 7.13 1.77 8.32
N SER A 186 5.84 1.53 8.19
CA SER A 186 5.31 0.20 7.93
C SER A 186 4.24 0.23 6.86
N LEU A 187 4.24 -0.76 5.98
CA LEU A 187 3.31 -0.91 4.85
C LEU A 187 2.53 -2.19 5.02
N ALA A 188 1.21 -2.12 4.97
CA ALA A 188 0.34 -3.29 4.93
C ALA A 188 -0.59 -3.26 3.73
N ALA A 189 -1.10 -4.44 3.35
CA ALA A 189 -1.95 -4.60 2.18
C ALA A 189 -3.24 -5.36 2.49
N TRP A 190 -4.32 -4.92 1.86
CA TRP A 190 -5.63 -5.57 1.83
C TRP A 190 -6.03 -5.84 0.39
N VAL A 191 -6.78 -6.92 0.20
CA VAL A 191 -7.39 -7.27 -1.10
C VAL A 191 -8.89 -7.05 -1.02
N ALA A 192 -9.43 -6.34 -2.00
CA ALA A 192 -10.87 -6.17 -2.19
C ALA A 192 -11.42 -7.32 -3.04
N GLN A 193 -12.42 -8.02 -2.52
CA GLN A 193 -13.16 -9.02 -3.27
C GLN A 193 -14.53 -8.47 -3.68
N PRO A 194 -14.94 -8.67 -4.95
CA PRO A 194 -16.28 -8.31 -5.40
C PRO A 194 -17.36 -9.17 -4.74
N LEU A 195 -18.39 -8.50 -4.22
CA LEU A 195 -19.63 -9.09 -3.71
C LEU A 195 -20.82 -8.64 -4.57
N SER A 196 -21.98 -9.28 -4.39
CA SER A 196 -23.25 -8.87 -5.02
C SER A 196 -23.14 -8.66 -6.53
N ARG A 197 -22.51 -9.63 -7.23
CA ARG A 197 -22.19 -9.57 -8.68
C ARG A 197 -21.31 -8.37 -9.07
N GLY A 198 -20.41 -7.95 -8.19
CA GLY A 198 -19.47 -6.86 -8.41
C GLY A 198 -20.02 -5.46 -8.12
N LYS A 199 -21.20 -5.35 -7.52
CA LYS A 199 -21.78 -4.06 -7.09
C LYS A 199 -21.20 -3.55 -5.78
N ARG A 200 -20.60 -4.43 -4.99
CA ARG A 200 -20.00 -4.09 -3.68
C ARG A 200 -18.63 -4.72 -3.58
N LEU A 201 -17.81 -4.17 -2.70
CA LEU A 201 -16.50 -4.72 -2.36
C LEU A 201 -16.47 -5.08 -0.88
N LYS A 202 -15.61 -6.03 -0.54
CA LYS A 202 -15.19 -6.31 0.83
C LYS A 202 -13.70 -6.47 0.90
N LEU A 203 -13.07 -5.79 1.85
CA LEU A 203 -11.65 -5.81 2.11
C LEU A 203 -11.29 -6.98 3.02
N TYR A 204 -10.20 -7.65 2.67
CA TYR A 204 -9.64 -8.75 3.43
C TYR A 204 -8.16 -8.46 3.69
N PRO A 205 -7.68 -8.55 4.94
CA PRO A 205 -6.26 -8.46 5.21
C PRO A 205 -5.52 -9.63 4.54
N LEU A 206 -4.30 -9.38 4.05
CA LEU A 206 -3.46 -10.45 3.49
C LEU A 206 -2.89 -11.35 4.59
N ASP A 207 -3.67 -12.32 5.06
CA ASP A 207 -3.12 -13.32 5.97
C ASP A 207 -2.15 -14.27 5.24
N ARG A 208 -0.95 -14.44 5.80
CA ARG A 208 -0.04 -15.50 5.36
C ARG A 208 -0.66 -16.83 5.80
N PRO A 209 -0.60 -17.86 4.95
CA PRO A 209 -0.89 -19.21 5.37
C PRO A 209 -0.02 -19.54 6.58
N ARG A 210 -0.64 -20.07 7.65
CA ARG A 210 0.11 -20.59 8.80
C ARG A 210 1.04 -21.69 8.30
N ALA A 211 2.34 -21.45 8.33
CA ALA A 211 3.31 -22.51 8.05
C ALA A 211 3.18 -23.57 9.16
N LYS A 212 2.66 -24.76 8.82
CA LYS A 212 2.91 -25.95 9.64
C LYS A 212 4.36 -26.38 9.37
N GLY A 213 5.27 -25.98 10.25
CA GLY A 213 6.67 -26.44 10.25
C GLY A 213 7.71 -25.35 9.98
N ASN A 214 8.90 -25.56 10.54
CA ASN A 214 10.09 -24.71 10.38
C ASN A 214 10.59 -24.76 8.94
N ARG A 215 10.06 -23.91 8.07
CA ARG A 215 10.72 -23.35 6.87
C ARG A 215 9.75 -22.44 6.13
N SER A 216 9.84 -21.15 6.41
CA SER A 216 9.44 -20.10 5.49
C SER A 216 10.69 -19.32 5.11
N VAL A 217 11.51 -19.92 4.23
CA VAL A 217 12.55 -19.17 3.53
C VAL A 217 11.85 -18.38 2.43
N TRP A 218 11.72 -17.07 2.64
CA TRP A 218 11.58 -16.13 1.55
C TRP A 218 12.74 -15.14 1.66
N LEU A 219 13.75 -15.35 0.82
CA LEU A 219 14.66 -14.29 0.39
C LEU A 219 13.88 -13.46 -0.65
N GLN A 220 13.18 -12.42 -0.21
CA GLN A 220 13.09 -11.21 -1.04
C GLN A 220 14.32 -10.38 -0.67
N ALA A 221 15.45 -10.69 -1.30
CA ALA A 221 16.51 -9.70 -1.36
C ALA A 221 15.97 -8.53 -2.21
N PRO A 222 16.19 -7.27 -1.79
CA PRO A 222 16.06 -6.15 -2.70
C PRO A 222 16.84 -6.44 -3.99
N VAL A 223 16.25 -6.15 -5.15
CA VAL A 223 16.83 -6.46 -6.48
C VAL A 223 18.25 -5.88 -6.62
N HIS A 224 18.57 -4.81 -5.88
CA HIS A 224 19.90 -4.19 -5.85
C HIS A 224 21.01 -5.00 -5.14
N LEU A 225 20.71 -6.10 -4.45
CA LEU A 225 21.74 -6.99 -3.86
C LEU A 225 22.04 -8.24 -4.72
N ILE A 226 21.42 -8.37 -5.90
CA ILE A 226 21.64 -9.50 -6.82
C ILE A 226 22.81 -9.22 -7.78
N HIS A 227 23.23 -7.96 -7.92
CA HIS A 227 24.33 -7.59 -8.82
C HIS A 227 25.74 -7.87 -8.27
N ASP A 228 25.90 -8.08 -6.96
CA ASP A 228 27.22 -8.33 -6.36
C ASP A 228 27.66 -9.81 -6.36
N LYS A 229 26.91 -10.71 -7.01
CA LYS A 229 27.28 -12.13 -7.11
C LYS A 229 27.27 -12.71 -8.52
N LEU A 230 27.40 -11.85 -9.54
CA LEU A 230 27.65 -12.25 -10.92
C LEU A 230 28.83 -11.48 -11.54
N GLY A 231 29.91 -11.32 -10.78
CA GLY A 231 31.17 -10.78 -11.28
C GLY A 231 32.30 -10.94 -10.27
N GLY A 232 33.19 -11.92 -10.51
CA GLY A 232 34.35 -12.24 -9.69
C GLY A 232 34.61 -13.74 -9.60
#